data_AF-A0A7J3XJW4-F1
#
_entry.id   AF-A0A7J3XJW4-F1
#
_cell.length_a   1.000
_cell.length_b   1.000
_cell.length_c   1.000
_cell.angle_alpha   90.00
_cell.angle_beta   90.00
_cell.angle_gamma   90.00
#
_symmetry.space_group_name_H-M   'P 1'
#
loop_
_entity.id
_entity.type
_entity.pdbx_description
1 polymer ?
#
loop_
_entity_poly.entity_id
_entity_poly.type
_entity_poly.pdbx_seq_one_letter_code
_entity_poly.pdbx_strand_id
1 'polypeptide(L)'
;MSGESLRRVREICPKCGSSYVIKYGRFMLKGKALQKYRCKDCKYVWYESIPEKIPQRAYELILKMLRAFIRDMDLRKDLNAAGWLPLNEEDIRLIQELDFCEVDYENMRGRINPFSELPEDLLSTDEGLIFSDYIKSTNIIEEIRKTCKNEEEYRYAIVNGLKLMFQRAKYTFWEKEEGVMPSEVCSLVLSPQWVRASEVFANLLVKNLITSIYGSSSLLSTNESTTGKENYGLLKILNGIKPQFTKIVEYFSKRPELIEFLGLVWFAFKKVEEDKIDYLGARILVLDEVIKIMATKKSIDEDKLRNELKEMSENLDELIEGEPWGLSWGDVFIVPW
;
A
#
# COMPACT_ATOMS: atom_id res chain seq x y z
N MET A 1 -40.35 -16.28 -7.57
CA MET A 1 -40.51 -16.63 -8.99
C MET A 1 -39.46 -15.89 -9.78
N SER A 2 -38.60 -16.66 -10.44
CA SER A 2 -37.54 -16.32 -11.41
C SER A 2 -36.85 -14.96 -11.29
N GLY A 3 -35.73 -14.97 -10.56
CA GLY A 3 -34.61 -14.10 -10.88
C GLY A 3 -34.06 -14.48 -12.26
N GLU A 4 -34.19 -13.58 -13.22
CA GLU A 4 -33.46 -13.68 -14.48
C GLU A 4 -32.00 -13.36 -14.19
N SER A 5 -31.21 -14.41 -14.02
CA SER A 5 -29.76 -14.33 -14.20
C SER A 5 -29.50 -13.63 -15.54
N LEU A 6 -28.84 -12.47 -15.51
CA LEU A 6 -28.16 -11.91 -16.67
C LEU A 6 -27.24 -13.00 -17.22
N ARG A 7 -27.74 -13.75 -18.21
CA ARG A 7 -26.96 -14.73 -18.95
C ARG A 7 -25.80 -13.94 -19.53
N ARG A 8 -24.57 -14.20 -19.07
CA ARG A 8 -23.36 -13.74 -19.76
C ARG A 8 -23.50 -14.19 -21.21
N VAL A 9 -23.77 -13.24 -22.10
CA VAL A 9 -23.83 -13.49 -23.54
C VAL A 9 -22.44 -14.02 -23.89
N ARG A 10 -22.35 -15.31 -24.21
CA ARG A 10 -21.08 -15.89 -24.67
C ARG A 10 -20.76 -15.19 -25.99
N GLU A 11 -19.61 -14.54 -26.07
CA GLU A 11 -19.16 -13.86 -27.28
C GLU A 11 -18.87 -14.92 -28.36
N ILE A 12 -19.57 -14.85 -29.50
CA ILE A 12 -19.48 -15.83 -30.59
C ILE A 12 -18.73 -15.19 -31.76
N CYS A 13 -17.83 -15.95 -32.38
CA CYS A 13 -17.14 -15.50 -33.58
C CYS A 13 -18.15 -15.24 -34.72
N PRO A 14 -18.25 -14.02 -35.24
CA PRO A 14 -19.23 -13.67 -36.27
C PRO A 14 -18.94 -14.34 -37.62
N LYS A 15 -17.73 -14.88 -37.83
CA LYS A 15 -17.34 -15.54 -39.08
C LYS A 15 -17.67 -17.03 -39.11
N CYS A 16 -17.55 -17.73 -37.97
CA CYS A 16 -17.64 -19.21 -37.95
C CYS A 16 -18.57 -19.77 -36.86
N GLY A 17 -19.20 -18.92 -36.04
CA GLY A 17 -20.08 -19.37 -34.97
C GLY A 17 -19.38 -20.00 -33.76
N SER A 18 -18.04 -20.03 -33.74
CA SER A 18 -17.29 -20.59 -32.60
C SER A 18 -17.41 -19.71 -31.36
N SER A 19 -17.63 -20.33 -30.21
CA SER A 19 -17.57 -19.67 -28.88
C SER A 19 -16.16 -19.59 -28.30
N TYR A 20 -15.15 -20.12 -29.01
CA TYR A 20 -13.76 -20.12 -28.57
C TYR A 20 -13.07 -18.82 -29.00
N VAL A 21 -13.33 -17.76 -28.24
CA VAL A 21 -12.92 -16.38 -28.52
C VAL A 21 -11.98 -15.87 -27.42
N ILE A 22 -10.89 -15.21 -27.83
CA ILE A 22 -10.06 -14.42 -26.92
C ILE A 22 -10.39 -12.94 -27.08
N LYS A 23 -10.78 -12.31 -25.98
CA LYS A 23 -10.85 -10.86 -25.82
C LYS A 23 -9.45 -10.33 -25.51
N TYR A 24 -8.91 -9.51 -26.41
CA TYR A 24 -7.69 -8.73 -26.20
C TYR A 24 -8.10 -7.38 -25.63
N GLY A 25 -7.27 -6.73 -24.80
CA GLY A 25 -7.56 -5.46 -24.14
C GLY A 25 -8.11 -4.35 -25.06
N ARG A 26 -8.64 -3.28 -24.44
CA ARG A 26 -9.23 -2.13 -25.14
C ARG A 26 -8.13 -1.32 -25.84
N PHE A 27 -8.41 -0.77 -27.02
CA PHE A 27 -7.51 0.17 -27.71
C PHE A 27 -8.31 1.22 -28.45
N MET A 28 -7.70 2.40 -28.57
CA MET A 28 -8.28 3.55 -29.23
C MET A 28 -7.85 3.56 -30.70
N LEU A 29 -8.81 3.60 -31.62
CA LEU A 29 -8.52 3.74 -33.06
C LEU A 29 -9.40 4.84 -33.65
N LYS A 30 -8.80 5.90 -34.19
CA LYS A 30 -9.50 7.04 -34.82
C LYS A 30 -10.62 7.63 -33.94
N GLY A 31 -10.36 7.72 -32.63
CA GLY A 31 -11.29 8.30 -31.67
C GLY A 31 -12.50 7.43 -31.33
N LYS A 32 -12.46 6.12 -31.62
CA LYS A 32 -13.46 5.15 -31.15
C LYS A 32 -12.80 4.13 -30.23
N ALA A 33 -13.43 3.87 -29.08
CA ALA A 33 -13.05 2.77 -28.21
C ALA A 33 -13.43 1.43 -28.86
N LEU A 34 -12.42 0.60 -29.15
CA LEU A 34 -12.61 -0.70 -29.77
C LEU A 34 -12.12 -1.81 -28.83
N GLN A 35 -12.92 -2.86 -28.74
CA GLN A 35 -12.51 -4.13 -28.16
C GLN A 35 -12.09 -5.08 -29.29
N LYS A 36 -10.86 -5.63 -29.22
CA LYS A 36 -10.38 -6.62 -30.19
C LYS A 36 -10.69 -8.00 -29.69
N TYR A 37 -11.17 -8.82 -30.60
CA TYR A 37 -11.38 -10.24 -30.37
C TYR A 37 -10.62 -11.03 -31.42
N ARG A 38 -10.21 -12.25 -31.05
CA ARG A 38 -9.71 -13.25 -31.99
C ARG A 38 -10.38 -14.59 -31.74
N CYS A 39 -10.96 -15.15 -32.78
CA CYS A 39 -11.41 -16.54 -32.75
C CYS A 39 -10.20 -17.47 -32.73
N LYS A 40 -10.20 -18.45 -31.85
CA LYS A 40 -9.13 -19.45 -31.80
C LYS A 40 -9.23 -20.48 -32.91
N ASP A 41 -10.41 -20.73 -33.43
CA ASP A 41 -10.65 -21.75 -34.47
C ASP A 41 -10.31 -21.20 -35.86
N CYS A 42 -11.08 -20.22 -36.34
CA CYS A 42 -10.89 -19.65 -37.69
C CYS A 42 -9.85 -18.51 -37.76
N LYS A 43 -9.21 -18.18 -36.62
CA LYS A 43 -8.23 -17.08 -36.47
C LYS A 43 -8.73 -15.69 -36.85
N TYR A 44 -10.02 -15.52 -37.15
CA TYR A 44 -10.62 -14.23 -37.50
C TYR A 44 -10.48 -13.25 -36.35
N VAL A 45 -10.07 -12.03 -36.68
CA VAL A 45 -9.97 -10.90 -35.77
C VAL A 45 -11.07 -9.93 -36.11
N TRP A 46 -11.82 -9.49 -35.10
CA TRP A 46 -12.79 -8.42 -35.27
C TRP A 46 -12.73 -7.44 -34.11
N TYR A 47 -13.41 -6.33 -34.34
CA TYR A 47 -13.45 -5.19 -33.47
C TYR A 47 -14.91 -4.89 -33.19
N GLU A 48 -15.27 -4.75 -31.92
CA GLU A 48 -16.58 -4.23 -31.54
C GLU A 48 -16.40 -2.85 -30.95
N SER A 49 -17.28 -1.93 -31.36
CA SER A 49 -17.41 -0.64 -30.68
C SER A 49 -17.92 -0.92 -29.27
N ILE A 50 -17.17 -0.47 -28.29
CA ILE A 50 -17.67 -0.43 -26.93
C ILE A 50 -18.62 0.78 -26.88
N PRO A 51 -19.85 0.64 -26.36
CA PRO A 51 -20.70 1.80 -26.10
C PRO A 51 -19.91 2.78 -25.24
N GLU A 52 -19.54 3.94 -25.81
CA GLU A 52 -18.86 4.98 -25.07
C GLU A 52 -19.87 5.55 -24.08
N LYS A 53 -19.63 5.34 -22.77
CA LYS A 53 -20.46 5.98 -21.73
C LYS A 53 -20.28 7.49 -21.70
N ILE A 54 -19.22 7.98 -22.33
CA ILE A 54 -18.79 9.38 -22.30
C ILE A 54 -18.80 9.91 -23.74
N PRO A 55 -19.53 11.01 -24.03
CA PRO A 55 -19.46 11.66 -25.32
C PRO A 55 -18.02 12.05 -25.66
N GLN A 56 -17.57 11.79 -26.89
CA GLN A 56 -16.21 12.12 -27.33
C GLN A 56 -15.82 13.59 -27.11
N ARG A 57 -16.80 14.52 -27.20
CA ARG A 57 -16.60 15.94 -26.90
C ARG A 57 -16.27 16.22 -25.43
N ALA A 58 -16.78 15.40 -24.51
CA ALA A 58 -16.53 15.52 -23.08
C ALA A 58 -15.22 14.84 -22.66
N TYR A 59 -14.72 13.89 -23.46
CA TYR A 59 -13.58 13.06 -23.08
C TYR A 59 -12.30 13.85 -22.79
N GLU A 60 -11.92 14.78 -23.68
CA GLU A 60 -10.74 15.64 -23.47
C GLU A 60 -10.90 16.56 -22.26
N LEU A 61 -12.12 17.08 -22.05
CA LEU A 61 -12.43 17.91 -20.90
C LEU A 61 -12.30 17.10 -19.60
N ILE A 62 -12.79 15.88 -19.56
CA ILE A 62 -12.68 14.97 -18.42
C ILE A 62 -11.22 14.62 -18.13
N LEU A 63 -10.41 14.30 -19.15
CA LEU A 63 -8.98 14.08 -18.95
C LEU A 63 -8.29 15.32 -18.37
N LYS A 64 -8.67 16.52 -18.82
CA LYS A 64 -8.17 17.78 -18.23
C LYS A 64 -8.57 17.92 -16.76
N MET A 65 -9.81 17.56 -16.40
CA MET A 65 -10.29 17.56 -15.02
C MET A 65 -9.56 16.54 -14.14
N LEU A 66 -9.31 15.33 -14.65
CA LEU A 66 -8.50 14.32 -13.97
C LEU A 66 -7.07 14.82 -13.74
N ARG A 67 -6.41 15.42 -14.75
CA ARG A 67 -5.07 16.01 -14.58
C ARG A 67 -5.04 17.15 -13.55
N ALA A 68 -6.09 17.97 -13.51
CA ALA A 68 -6.21 19.04 -12.51
C ALA A 68 -6.33 18.47 -11.10
N PHE A 69 -7.11 17.40 -10.93
CA PHE A 69 -7.22 16.67 -9.67
C PHE A 69 -5.86 16.10 -9.24
N ILE A 70 -5.19 15.37 -10.14
CA ILE A 70 -3.87 14.76 -9.87
C ILE A 70 -2.87 15.83 -9.42
N ARG A 71 -2.75 16.93 -10.18
CA ARG A 71 -1.86 18.05 -9.83
C ARG A 71 -2.19 18.63 -8.46
N ASP A 72 -3.47 18.80 -8.16
CA ASP A 72 -3.90 19.34 -6.87
C ASP A 72 -3.58 18.39 -5.71
N MET A 73 -3.71 17.08 -5.92
CA MET A 73 -3.33 16.04 -4.95
C MET A 73 -1.81 15.94 -4.78
N ASP A 74 -1.02 16.06 -5.85
CA ASP A 74 0.45 16.17 -5.79
C ASP A 74 0.88 17.38 -4.95
N LEU A 75 0.11 18.47 -5.01
CA LEU A 75 0.28 19.68 -4.19
C LEU A 75 -0.32 19.55 -2.78
N ARG A 76 -0.73 18.34 -2.37
CA ARG A 76 -1.26 18.02 -1.03
C ARG A 76 -2.54 18.79 -0.67
N LYS A 77 -3.36 19.15 -1.65
CA LYS A 77 -4.70 19.69 -1.36
C LYS A 77 -5.60 18.59 -0.85
N ASP A 78 -6.56 18.98 0.00
CA ASP A 78 -7.62 18.07 0.45
C ASP A 78 -8.53 17.65 -0.71
N LEU A 79 -9.15 16.47 -0.57
CA LEU A 79 -10.07 15.89 -1.56
C LEU A 79 -11.22 16.83 -1.95
N ASN A 80 -11.70 17.65 -0.99
CA ASN A 80 -12.77 18.61 -1.22
C ASN A 80 -12.32 19.85 -2.02
N ALA A 81 -11.02 20.16 -2.00
CA ALA A 81 -10.44 21.31 -2.70
C ALA A 81 -9.78 20.94 -4.04
N ALA A 82 -9.53 19.65 -4.29
CA ALA A 82 -8.84 19.17 -5.48
C ALA A 82 -9.76 19.10 -6.71
N GLY A 83 -9.18 19.38 -7.88
CA GLY A 83 -9.76 19.06 -9.19
C GLY A 83 -10.71 20.10 -9.76
N TRP A 84 -10.94 21.21 -9.06
CA TRP A 84 -11.78 22.29 -9.56
C TRP A 84 -11.12 23.04 -10.72
N LEU A 85 -11.79 23.03 -11.87
CA LEU A 85 -11.39 23.77 -13.07
C LEU A 85 -12.42 24.84 -13.42
N PRO A 86 -11.98 26.04 -13.86
CA PRO A 86 -12.90 27.02 -14.46
C PRO A 86 -13.39 26.50 -15.80
N LEU A 87 -14.71 26.60 -16.02
CA LEU A 87 -15.41 26.10 -17.20
C LEU A 87 -16.29 27.19 -17.82
N ASN A 88 -16.50 27.13 -19.13
CA ASN A 88 -17.48 27.97 -19.81
C ASN A 88 -18.89 27.35 -19.75
N GLU A 89 -19.92 28.08 -20.21
CA GLU A 89 -21.31 27.59 -20.18
C GLU A 89 -21.52 26.29 -21.00
N GLU A 90 -20.79 26.12 -22.10
CA GLU A 90 -20.90 24.93 -22.96
C GLU A 90 -20.32 23.70 -22.26
N ASP A 91 -19.15 23.84 -21.65
CA ASP A 91 -18.48 22.82 -20.85
C ASP A 91 -19.34 22.41 -19.65
N ILE A 92 -19.96 23.37 -18.95
CA ILE A 92 -20.86 23.09 -17.82
C ILE A 92 -22.06 22.26 -18.26
N ARG A 93 -22.73 22.65 -19.36
CA ARG A 93 -23.87 21.87 -19.89
C ARG A 93 -23.44 20.46 -20.27
N LEU A 94 -22.24 20.32 -20.83
CA LEU A 94 -21.70 19.03 -21.24
C LEU A 94 -21.41 18.09 -20.06
N ILE A 95 -20.82 18.60 -18.97
CA ILE A 95 -20.50 17.76 -17.80
C ILE A 95 -21.68 17.57 -16.84
N GLN A 96 -22.68 18.46 -16.87
CA GLN A 96 -23.90 18.32 -16.06
C GLN A 96 -24.67 17.03 -16.39
N GLU A 97 -24.56 16.54 -17.62
CA GLU A 97 -25.18 15.29 -18.06
C GLU A 97 -24.41 14.05 -17.57
N LEU A 98 -23.25 14.21 -16.94
CA LEU A 98 -22.39 13.13 -16.45
C LEU A 98 -22.55 12.95 -14.94
N ASP A 99 -22.95 11.76 -14.52
CA ASP A 99 -23.25 11.38 -13.13
C ASP A 99 -22.02 11.33 -12.19
N PHE A 100 -20.82 11.34 -12.76
CA PHE A 100 -19.55 11.35 -12.02
C PHE A 100 -18.87 12.73 -11.99
N CYS A 101 -19.53 13.79 -12.44
CA CYS A 101 -19.02 15.17 -12.39
C CYS A 101 -19.78 16.01 -11.35
N GLU A 102 -19.07 16.97 -10.75
CA GLU A 102 -19.63 18.01 -9.89
C GLU A 102 -19.48 19.37 -10.56
N VAL A 103 -20.48 20.24 -10.38
CA VAL A 103 -20.51 21.60 -10.90
C VAL A 103 -20.78 22.59 -9.77
N ASP A 104 -19.96 23.62 -9.69
CA ASP A 104 -20.18 24.82 -8.91
C ASP A 104 -20.63 25.95 -9.86
N TYR A 105 -21.93 26.20 -9.88
CA TYR A 105 -22.55 27.20 -10.75
C TYR A 105 -22.23 28.64 -10.34
N GLU A 106 -21.96 28.89 -9.06
CA GLU A 106 -21.67 30.24 -8.57
C GLU A 106 -20.31 30.71 -9.07
N ASN A 107 -19.34 29.79 -9.09
CA ASN A 107 -17.96 30.10 -9.50
C ASN A 107 -17.64 29.68 -10.94
N MET A 108 -18.60 29.10 -11.67
CA MET A 108 -18.43 28.54 -13.01
C MET A 108 -17.27 27.53 -13.07
N ARG A 109 -17.31 26.54 -12.16
CA ARG A 109 -16.28 25.50 -12.06
C ARG A 109 -16.87 24.11 -12.12
N GLY A 110 -16.06 23.15 -12.55
CA GLY A 110 -16.42 21.74 -12.47
C GLY A 110 -15.23 20.86 -12.11
N ARG A 111 -15.54 19.67 -11.61
CA ARG A 111 -14.55 18.63 -11.31
C ARG A 111 -15.14 17.23 -11.46
N ILE A 112 -14.28 16.22 -11.43
CA ILE A 112 -14.70 14.83 -11.22
C ILE A 112 -15.09 14.68 -9.76
N ASN A 113 -16.24 14.06 -9.50
CA ASN A 113 -16.67 13.73 -8.16
C ASN A 113 -15.73 12.65 -7.59
N PRO A 114 -14.97 12.94 -6.52
CA PRO A 114 -14.06 11.95 -5.92
C PRO A 114 -14.78 10.78 -5.24
N PHE A 115 -16.09 10.90 -5.00
CA PHE A 115 -16.92 9.88 -4.36
C PHE A 115 -17.75 9.06 -5.35
N SER A 116 -17.72 9.40 -6.64
CA SER A 116 -18.40 8.63 -7.69
C SER A 116 -17.49 7.58 -8.32
N GLU A 117 -18.06 6.47 -8.77
CA GLU A 117 -17.34 5.49 -9.57
C GLU A 117 -17.02 6.05 -10.96
N LEU A 118 -15.74 6.04 -11.32
CA LEU A 118 -15.32 6.39 -12.68
C LEU A 118 -15.76 5.30 -13.68
N PRO A 119 -16.31 5.68 -14.85
CA PRO A 119 -16.54 4.75 -15.94
C PRO A 119 -15.28 3.94 -16.32
N GLU A 120 -15.44 2.66 -16.66
CA GLU A 120 -14.33 1.77 -17.06
C GLU A 120 -13.46 2.35 -18.20
N ASP A 121 -14.06 3.15 -19.08
CA ASP A 121 -13.36 3.79 -20.19
C ASP A 121 -12.29 4.76 -19.69
N LEU A 122 -12.55 5.48 -18.59
CA LEU A 122 -11.58 6.38 -17.96
C LEU A 122 -10.61 5.62 -17.07
N LEU A 123 -11.07 4.60 -16.34
CA LEU A 123 -10.20 3.76 -15.51
C LEU A 123 -9.13 3.01 -16.32
N SER A 124 -9.31 2.88 -17.63
CA SER A 124 -8.31 2.31 -18.54
C SER A 124 -7.22 3.29 -19.02
N THR A 125 -7.29 4.56 -18.62
CA THR A 125 -6.30 5.60 -18.93
C THR A 125 -5.32 5.80 -17.78
N ASP A 126 -4.13 6.32 -18.08
CA ASP A 126 -3.12 6.62 -17.05
C ASP A 126 -3.68 7.61 -16.01
N GLU A 127 -4.38 8.67 -16.45
CA GLU A 127 -4.98 9.63 -15.53
C GLU A 127 -6.08 9.02 -14.66
N GLY A 128 -6.92 8.14 -15.21
CA GLY A 128 -7.95 7.45 -14.45
C GLY A 128 -7.38 6.46 -13.42
N LEU A 129 -6.28 5.78 -13.77
CA LEU A 129 -5.56 4.91 -12.83
C LEU A 129 -4.96 5.71 -11.68
N ILE A 130 -4.26 6.82 -11.97
CA ILE A 130 -3.66 7.68 -10.94
C ILE A 130 -4.73 8.31 -10.06
N PHE A 131 -5.85 8.77 -10.64
CA PHE A 131 -7.00 9.26 -9.86
C PHE A 131 -7.51 8.19 -8.90
N SER A 132 -7.72 6.96 -9.39
CA SER A 132 -8.20 5.85 -8.57
C SER A 132 -7.24 5.54 -7.42
N ASP A 133 -5.94 5.56 -7.68
CA ASP A 133 -4.90 5.36 -6.66
C ASP A 133 -4.96 6.43 -5.57
N TYR A 134 -5.17 7.69 -5.92
CA TYR A 134 -5.38 8.75 -4.92
C TYR A 134 -6.65 8.53 -4.08
N ILE A 135 -7.77 8.15 -4.69
CA ILE A 135 -9.01 7.87 -3.95
C ILE A 135 -8.79 6.71 -2.96
N LYS A 136 -8.18 5.61 -3.41
CA LYS A 136 -7.82 4.48 -2.53
C LYS A 136 -6.91 4.92 -1.39
N SER A 137 -5.88 5.72 -1.67
CA SER A 137 -5.01 6.28 -0.63
C SER A 137 -5.79 7.08 0.42
N THR A 138 -6.74 7.92 0.00
CA THR A 138 -7.58 8.66 0.95
C THR A 138 -8.47 7.74 1.80
N ASN A 139 -8.98 6.65 1.24
CA ASN A 139 -9.74 5.65 2.00
C ASN A 139 -8.87 4.94 3.04
N ILE A 140 -7.62 4.58 2.69
CA ILE A 140 -6.65 3.99 3.62
C ILE A 140 -6.34 4.98 4.76
N ILE A 141 -6.12 6.26 4.44
CA ILE A 141 -5.89 7.30 5.45
C ILE A 141 -7.07 7.40 6.43
N GLU A 142 -8.30 7.39 5.93
CA GLU A 142 -9.50 7.41 6.77
C GLU A 142 -9.66 6.13 7.61
N GLU A 143 -9.31 4.97 7.06
CA GLU A 143 -9.26 3.70 7.82
C GLU A 143 -8.27 3.82 8.98
N ILE A 144 -7.04 4.30 8.71
CA ILE A 144 -6.01 4.49 9.73
C ILE A 144 -6.45 5.48 10.80
N ARG A 145 -7.07 6.61 10.42
CA ARG A 145 -7.63 7.58 11.36
C ARG A 145 -8.67 6.96 12.28
N LYS A 146 -9.50 6.03 11.78
CA LYS A 146 -10.48 5.29 12.59
C LYS A 146 -9.79 4.29 13.51
N THR A 147 -8.87 3.49 12.99
CA THR A 147 -8.06 2.55 13.78
C THR A 147 -7.35 3.23 14.94
N CYS A 148 -6.79 4.43 14.73
CA CYS A 148 -6.10 5.19 15.78
C CYS A 148 -7.01 5.70 16.92
N LYS A 149 -8.34 5.77 16.70
CA LYS A 149 -9.32 6.16 17.72
C LYS A 149 -9.70 5.00 18.64
N ASN A 150 -9.54 3.76 18.21
CA ASN A 150 -9.77 2.56 19.01
C ASN A 150 -8.43 2.00 19.49
N GLU A 151 -8.18 2.02 20.81
CA GLU A 151 -6.89 1.62 21.38
C GLU A 151 -6.55 0.13 21.14
N GLU A 152 -7.56 -0.75 21.10
CA GLU A 152 -7.35 -2.18 20.83
C GLU A 152 -6.97 -2.41 19.36
N GLU A 153 -7.72 -1.81 18.42
CA GLU A 153 -7.43 -1.88 16.99
C GLU A 153 -6.10 -1.22 16.66
N TYR A 154 -5.76 -0.12 17.33
CA TYR A 154 -4.49 0.57 17.18
C TYR A 154 -3.31 -0.32 17.58
N ARG A 155 -3.38 -0.98 18.74
CA ARG A 155 -2.34 -1.93 19.17
C ARG A 155 -2.26 -3.14 18.23
N TYR A 156 -3.40 -3.65 17.77
CA TYR A 156 -3.44 -4.71 16.77
C TYR A 156 -2.74 -4.28 15.47
N ALA A 157 -3.00 -3.07 14.98
CA ALA A 157 -2.36 -2.52 13.78
C ALA A 157 -0.84 -2.41 13.95
N ILE A 158 -0.36 -1.85 15.07
CA ILE A 158 1.07 -1.76 15.38
C ILE A 158 1.72 -3.14 15.34
N VAL A 159 1.16 -4.11 16.05
CA VAL A 159 1.74 -5.47 16.13
C VAL A 159 1.80 -6.13 14.75
N ASN A 160 0.74 -6.01 13.95
CA ASN A 160 0.72 -6.62 12.62
C ASN A 160 1.65 -5.92 11.63
N GLY A 161 1.77 -4.60 11.71
CA GLY A 161 2.71 -3.86 10.88
C GLY A 161 4.16 -4.19 11.24
N LEU A 162 4.51 -4.26 12.53
CA LEU A 162 5.85 -4.70 12.94
C LEU A 162 6.15 -6.13 12.48
N LYS A 163 5.18 -7.05 12.59
CA LYS A 163 5.34 -8.41 12.06
C LYS A 163 5.66 -8.39 10.57
N LEU A 164 4.93 -7.59 9.79
CA LEU A 164 5.18 -7.45 8.36
C LEU A 164 6.56 -6.86 8.06
N MET A 165 6.98 -5.84 8.81
CA MET A 165 8.32 -5.24 8.71
C MET A 165 9.40 -6.30 8.90
N PHE A 166 9.37 -7.02 10.03
CA PHE A 166 10.37 -8.06 10.31
C PHE A 166 10.30 -9.21 9.30
N GLN A 167 9.11 -9.63 8.85
CA GLN A 167 8.98 -10.67 7.82
C GLN A 167 9.64 -10.29 6.50
N ARG A 168 9.62 -8.99 6.16
CA ARG A 168 10.14 -8.44 4.90
C ARG A 168 11.53 -7.84 5.02
N ALA A 169 12.06 -7.74 6.23
CA ALA A 169 13.41 -7.25 6.46
C ALA A 169 14.41 -8.09 5.67
N LYS A 170 15.32 -7.40 4.98
CA LYS A 170 16.50 -8.04 4.44
C LYS A 170 17.48 -8.18 5.59
N TYR A 171 17.50 -9.36 6.19
CA TYR A 171 18.43 -9.65 7.27
C TYR A 171 19.87 -9.70 6.72
N THR A 172 20.53 -8.55 6.72
CA THR A 172 21.94 -8.41 6.39
C THR A 172 22.73 -8.76 7.64
N PHE A 173 23.37 -9.92 7.60
CA PHE A 173 24.29 -10.34 8.65
C PHE A 173 25.70 -9.86 8.29
N TRP A 174 26.42 -9.30 9.26
CA TRP A 174 27.80 -8.84 9.05
C TRP A 174 28.74 -9.35 10.14
N GLU A 175 30.03 -9.37 9.79
CA GLU A 175 31.17 -9.68 10.66
C GLU A 175 32.18 -8.52 10.55
N LYS A 176 32.66 -7.98 11.69
CA LYS A 176 33.72 -6.95 11.66
C LYS A 176 35.12 -7.55 11.76
N GLU A 177 35.27 -8.76 12.29
CA GLU A 177 36.54 -9.50 12.39
C GLU A 177 36.31 -10.95 11.96
N GLU A 178 37.28 -11.53 11.22
CA GLU A 178 37.30 -12.83 10.51
C GLU A 178 36.54 -14.01 11.17
N GLY A 179 35.21 -13.99 11.16
CA GLY A 179 34.41 -14.82 12.06
C GLY A 179 33.23 -15.45 11.35
N VAL A 180 33.51 -16.35 10.40
CA VAL A 180 32.52 -17.04 9.55
C VAL A 180 31.21 -17.31 10.28
N MET A 181 30.12 -16.69 9.80
CA MET A 181 28.75 -16.91 10.23
C MET A 181 28.57 -18.41 10.49
N PRO A 182 28.09 -18.83 11.68
CA PRO A 182 28.01 -20.24 12.00
C PRO A 182 27.35 -20.98 10.85
N SER A 183 28.00 -22.04 10.36
CA SER A 183 27.59 -22.74 9.13
C SER A 183 26.12 -23.13 9.12
N GLU A 184 25.56 -23.39 10.30
CA GLU A 184 24.16 -23.72 10.53
C GLU A 184 23.23 -22.52 10.35
N VAL A 185 23.66 -21.32 10.75
CA VAL A 185 22.95 -20.05 10.48
C VAL A 185 23.00 -19.75 8.99
N CYS A 186 24.18 -19.85 8.37
CA CYS A 186 24.35 -19.66 6.92
C CYS A 186 23.46 -20.63 6.12
N SER A 187 23.44 -21.91 6.51
CA SER A 187 22.60 -22.93 5.87
C SER A 187 21.10 -22.67 6.03
N LEU A 188 20.68 -22.04 7.12
CA LEU A 188 19.28 -21.72 7.38
C LEU A 188 18.83 -20.49 6.58
N VAL A 189 19.66 -19.44 6.52
CA VAL A 189 19.36 -18.19 5.80
C VAL A 189 19.34 -18.41 4.28
N LEU A 190 20.25 -19.25 3.77
CA LEU A 190 20.31 -19.61 2.36
C LEU A 190 19.30 -20.71 1.97
N SER A 191 18.57 -21.26 2.94
CA SER A 191 17.58 -22.31 2.68
C SER A 191 16.33 -21.73 1.99
N PRO A 192 15.73 -22.46 1.04
CA PRO A 192 14.39 -22.15 0.53
C PRO A 192 13.31 -22.11 1.62
N GLN A 193 13.57 -22.71 2.79
CA GLN A 193 12.67 -22.68 3.95
C GLN A 193 12.79 -21.41 4.79
N TRP A 194 13.74 -20.51 4.48
CA TRP A 194 13.95 -19.26 5.20
C TRP A 194 12.67 -18.44 5.30
N VAL A 195 11.85 -18.38 4.24
CA VAL A 195 10.58 -17.63 4.25
C VAL A 195 9.65 -18.08 5.38
N ARG A 196 9.55 -19.39 5.65
CA ARG A 196 8.73 -19.90 6.78
C ARG A 196 9.43 -19.68 8.12
N ALA A 197 10.75 -19.76 8.14
CA ALA A 197 11.54 -19.52 9.35
C ALA A 197 11.52 -18.04 9.77
N SER A 198 11.52 -17.11 8.81
CA SER A 198 11.48 -15.68 9.04
C SER A 198 10.13 -15.22 9.59
N GLU A 199 9.02 -15.89 9.24
CA GLU A 199 7.71 -15.66 9.86
C GLU A 199 7.73 -15.97 11.36
N VAL A 200 8.27 -17.13 11.75
CA VAL A 200 8.41 -17.52 13.16
C VAL A 200 9.37 -16.57 13.89
N PHE A 201 10.49 -16.24 13.26
CA PHE A 201 11.48 -15.31 13.78
C PHE A 201 10.90 -13.91 14.00
N ALA A 202 10.19 -13.35 13.03
CA ALA A 202 9.50 -12.07 13.13
C ALA A 202 8.49 -12.04 14.28
N ASN A 203 7.67 -13.09 14.42
CA ASN A 203 6.73 -13.21 15.52
C ASN A 203 7.43 -13.18 16.90
N LEU A 204 8.57 -13.86 17.03
CA LEU A 204 9.35 -13.88 18.27
C LEU A 204 9.99 -12.52 18.57
N LEU A 205 10.57 -11.85 17.57
CA LEU A 205 11.13 -10.51 17.73
C LEU A 205 10.07 -9.50 18.16
N VAL A 206 8.92 -9.46 17.48
CA VAL A 206 7.81 -8.56 17.84
C VAL A 206 7.30 -8.84 19.24
N LYS A 207 7.11 -10.12 19.59
CA LYS A 207 6.65 -10.50 20.93
C LYS A 207 7.62 -10.01 21.99
N ASN A 208 8.93 -10.23 21.82
CA ASN A 208 9.94 -9.82 22.78
C ASN A 208 10.02 -8.28 22.88
N LEU A 209 9.97 -7.58 21.75
CA LEU A 209 10.01 -6.12 21.69
C LEU A 209 8.80 -5.50 22.43
N ILE A 210 7.59 -5.88 22.04
CA ILE A 210 6.35 -5.33 22.60
C ILE A 210 6.19 -5.69 24.08
N THR A 211 6.52 -6.93 24.47
CA THR A 211 6.47 -7.34 25.89
C THR A 211 7.44 -6.52 26.73
N SER A 212 8.63 -6.22 26.20
CA SER A 212 9.64 -5.46 26.92
C SER A 212 9.28 -3.97 27.06
N ILE A 213 8.61 -3.39 26.06
CA ILE A 213 8.20 -1.98 26.08
C ILE A 213 6.92 -1.77 26.91
N TYR A 214 5.91 -2.65 26.76
CA TYR A 214 4.56 -2.42 27.29
C TYR A 214 4.11 -3.43 28.36
N GLY A 215 4.92 -4.44 28.66
CA GLY A 215 4.60 -5.49 29.64
C GLY A 215 3.64 -6.57 29.13
N SER A 216 3.64 -7.72 29.81
CA SER A 216 2.99 -8.97 29.38
C SER A 216 1.46 -8.94 29.30
N SER A 217 0.81 -7.98 29.98
CA SER A 217 -0.66 -7.85 30.06
C SER A 217 -1.27 -7.06 28.90
N SER A 218 -0.44 -6.44 28.06
CA SER A 218 -0.88 -5.59 26.94
C SER A 218 -1.13 -6.34 25.63
N LEU A 219 -0.74 -7.62 25.57
CA LEU A 219 -0.81 -8.44 24.36
C LEU A 219 -2.22 -9.00 24.18
N LEU A 220 -2.91 -8.53 23.13
CA LEU A 220 -3.91 -9.32 22.42
C LEU A 220 -3.36 -10.74 22.29
N SER A 221 -4.12 -11.70 22.81
CA SER A 221 -3.83 -13.13 22.75
C SER A 221 -3.33 -13.44 21.34
N THR A 222 -2.01 -13.59 21.21
CA THR A 222 -1.39 -13.92 19.94
C THR A 222 -1.78 -15.37 19.73
N ASN A 223 -2.95 -15.56 19.12
CA ASN A 223 -3.42 -16.85 18.64
C ASN A 223 -2.42 -17.28 17.59
N GLU A 224 -1.42 -18.03 18.04
CA GLU A 224 -0.82 -19.14 17.33
C GLU A 224 0.13 -19.84 18.29
N SER A 225 -0.32 -21.01 18.72
CA SER A 225 0.50 -22.06 19.29
C SER A 225 1.67 -22.35 18.35
N THR A 226 2.82 -21.74 18.61
CA THR A 226 4.12 -22.24 18.13
C THR A 226 4.53 -23.44 18.99
N THR A 227 3.65 -24.44 19.11
CA THR A 227 4.02 -25.79 19.54
C THR A 227 4.43 -26.59 18.30
N GLY A 228 5.47 -26.12 17.63
CA GLY A 228 6.21 -26.86 16.62
C GLY A 228 7.67 -26.69 16.98
N LYS A 229 8.38 -27.80 17.23
CA LYS A 229 9.81 -27.86 17.60
C LYS A 229 10.56 -26.62 17.11
N GLU A 230 10.92 -25.71 18.03
CA GLU A 230 11.74 -24.56 17.69
C GLU A 230 12.96 -25.07 16.92
N ASN A 231 13.11 -24.63 15.67
CA ASN A 231 14.18 -25.10 14.83
C ASN A 231 15.49 -24.70 15.53
N TYR A 232 16.35 -25.67 15.84
CA TYR A 232 17.61 -25.44 16.56
C TYR A 232 18.46 -24.31 15.93
N GLY A 233 18.38 -24.14 14.60
CA GLY A 233 18.99 -23.02 13.89
C GLY A 233 18.39 -21.64 14.22
N LEU A 234 17.08 -21.52 14.40
CA LEU A 234 16.43 -20.26 14.80
C LEU A 234 16.84 -19.83 16.21
N LEU A 235 16.93 -20.78 17.14
CA LEU A 235 17.40 -20.52 18.50
C LEU A 235 18.86 -20.04 18.52
N LYS A 236 19.71 -20.60 17.67
CA LYS A 236 21.09 -20.12 17.50
C LYS A 236 21.14 -18.68 17.01
N ILE A 237 20.32 -18.32 16.02
CA ILE A 237 20.23 -16.92 15.53
C ILE A 237 19.77 -16.00 16.66
N LEU A 238 18.67 -16.33 17.34
CA LEU A 238 18.11 -15.52 18.42
C LEU A 238 19.09 -15.32 19.57
N ASN A 239 19.80 -16.36 19.99
CA ASN A 239 20.83 -16.26 21.03
C ASN A 239 22.02 -15.42 20.58
N GLY A 240 22.40 -15.54 19.30
CA GLY A 240 23.48 -14.79 18.70
C GLY A 240 23.26 -13.28 18.68
N ILE A 241 22.07 -12.87 18.24
CA ILE A 241 21.71 -11.45 18.15
C ILE A 241 21.20 -10.87 19.47
N LYS A 242 21.03 -11.69 20.52
CA LYS A 242 20.39 -11.28 21.78
C LYS A 242 21.06 -10.05 22.40
N PRO A 243 22.41 -9.93 22.51
CA PRO A 243 23.04 -8.76 23.10
C PRO A 243 22.71 -7.47 22.35
N GLN A 244 22.77 -7.51 21.01
CA GLN A 244 22.38 -6.41 20.15
C GLN A 244 20.90 -6.07 20.32
N PHE A 245 20.04 -7.09 20.25
CA PHE A 245 18.61 -6.92 20.35
C PHE A 245 18.19 -6.34 21.71
N THR A 246 18.89 -6.65 22.80
CA THR A 246 18.68 -5.99 24.10
C THR A 246 18.95 -4.49 24.02
N LYS A 247 20.06 -4.05 23.39
CA LYS A 247 20.34 -2.62 23.18
C LYS A 247 19.28 -1.93 22.30
N ILE A 248 18.82 -2.63 21.26
CA ILE A 248 17.73 -2.15 20.39
C ILE A 248 16.43 -2.00 21.17
N VAL A 249 16.07 -2.98 22.00
CA VAL A 249 14.89 -2.89 22.89
C VAL A 249 15.02 -1.71 23.84
N GLU A 250 16.18 -1.51 24.47
CA GLU A 250 16.42 -0.37 25.36
C GLU A 250 16.29 0.99 24.65
N TYR A 251 16.77 1.09 23.40
CA TYR A 251 16.60 2.27 22.57
C TYR A 251 15.13 2.62 22.37
N PHE A 252 14.31 1.62 22.02
CA PHE A 252 12.89 1.80 21.76
C PHE A 252 12.04 1.90 23.04
N SER A 253 12.46 1.32 24.16
CA SER A 253 11.81 1.55 25.46
C SER A 253 11.90 3.01 25.90
N LYS A 254 12.95 3.73 25.49
CA LYS A 254 13.10 5.18 25.71
C LYS A 254 12.33 6.03 24.69
N ARG A 255 11.92 5.45 23.57
CA ARG A 255 11.27 6.10 22.42
C ARG A 255 10.12 5.24 21.86
N PRO A 256 9.12 4.87 22.66
CA PRO A 256 8.05 3.96 22.24
C PRO A 256 7.27 4.46 21.02
N GLU A 257 7.15 5.77 20.85
CA GLU A 257 6.55 6.44 19.70
C GLU A 257 7.15 6.01 18.35
N LEU A 258 8.45 5.71 18.29
CA LEU A 258 9.10 5.27 17.06
C LEU A 258 8.68 3.86 16.66
N ILE A 259 8.52 2.95 17.64
CA ILE A 259 7.99 1.60 17.37
C ILE A 259 6.53 1.64 16.96
N GLU A 260 5.74 2.49 17.60
CA GLU A 260 4.34 2.65 17.24
C GLU A 260 4.19 3.25 15.84
N PHE A 261 5.01 4.23 15.50
CA PHE A 261 5.10 4.77 14.15
C PHE A 261 5.47 3.68 13.12
N LEU A 262 6.54 2.92 13.37
CA LEU A 262 6.99 1.85 12.47
C LEU A 262 5.93 0.76 12.31
N GLY A 263 5.24 0.39 13.38
CA GLY A 263 4.12 -0.52 13.29
C GLY A 263 2.98 0.06 12.44
N LEU A 264 2.62 1.32 12.66
CA LEU A 264 1.51 1.93 11.94
C LEU A 264 1.82 2.14 10.44
N VAL A 265 3.04 2.55 10.10
CA VAL A 265 3.45 2.77 8.70
C VAL A 265 3.47 1.47 7.91
N TRP A 266 3.96 0.38 8.51
CA TRP A 266 3.95 -0.92 7.85
C TRP A 266 2.55 -1.53 7.76
N PHE A 267 1.68 -1.23 8.72
CA PHE A 267 0.26 -1.54 8.60
C PHE A 267 -0.38 -0.80 7.43
N ALA A 268 -0.11 0.50 7.28
CA ALA A 268 -0.57 1.31 6.15
C ALA A 268 -0.02 0.79 4.81
N PHE A 269 1.26 0.43 4.77
CA PHE A 269 1.92 -0.13 3.59
C PHE A 269 1.27 -1.43 3.14
N LYS A 270 0.88 -2.31 4.08
CA LYS A 270 0.11 -3.52 3.77
C LYS A 270 -1.19 -3.19 3.03
N LYS A 271 -1.92 -2.17 3.48
CA LYS A 271 -3.17 -1.72 2.86
C LYS A 271 -2.95 -1.18 1.45
N VAL A 272 -1.88 -0.40 1.26
CA VAL A 272 -1.48 0.11 -0.06
C VAL A 272 -1.25 -1.04 -1.05
N GLU A 273 -0.64 -2.13 -0.62
CA GLU A 273 -0.44 -3.33 -1.45
C GLU A 273 -1.73 -4.12 -1.70
N GLU A 274 -2.57 -4.29 -0.68
CA GLU A 274 -3.87 -4.97 -0.80
C GLU A 274 -4.79 -4.26 -1.82
N ASP A 275 -4.79 -2.92 -1.79
CA ASP A 275 -5.56 -2.07 -2.71
C ASP A 275 -4.89 -1.86 -4.07
N LYS A 276 -3.67 -2.40 -4.25
CA LYS A 276 -2.86 -2.33 -5.48
C LYS A 276 -2.69 -0.89 -5.98
N ILE A 277 -2.23 -0.02 -5.08
CA ILE A 277 -1.92 1.37 -5.41
C ILE A 277 -0.51 1.39 -5.99
N ASP A 278 -0.34 1.82 -7.24
CA ASP A 278 0.94 1.78 -7.95
C ASP A 278 1.58 3.16 -8.11
N TYR A 279 0.78 4.23 -8.15
CA TYR A 279 1.30 5.58 -8.30
C TYR A 279 2.07 6.05 -7.05
N LEU A 280 3.34 6.40 -7.23
CA LEU A 280 4.25 6.79 -6.15
C LEU A 280 3.72 7.98 -5.32
N GLY A 281 3.15 9.00 -5.96
CA GLY A 281 2.60 10.17 -5.25
C GLY A 281 1.45 9.80 -4.31
N ALA A 282 0.63 8.81 -4.68
CA ALA A 282 -0.46 8.32 -3.85
C ALA A 282 0.06 7.49 -2.66
N ARG A 283 1.17 6.74 -2.83
CA ARG A 283 1.84 6.02 -1.73
C ARG A 283 2.46 6.98 -0.71
N ILE A 284 3.19 7.99 -1.22
CA ILE A 284 3.80 9.04 -0.38
C ILE A 284 2.73 9.79 0.42
N LEU A 285 1.57 10.07 -0.18
CA LEU A 285 0.45 10.70 0.52
C LEU A 285 0.02 9.91 1.78
N VAL A 286 -0.11 8.58 1.67
CA VAL A 286 -0.46 7.72 2.82
C VAL A 286 0.61 7.82 3.91
N LEU A 287 1.89 7.71 3.53
CA LEU A 287 3.01 7.77 4.46
C LEU A 287 3.07 9.10 5.22
N ASP A 288 2.99 10.21 4.50
CA ASP A 288 3.02 11.54 5.10
C ASP A 288 1.85 11.75 6.06
N GLU A 289 0.67 11.22 5.72
CA GLU A 289 -0.49 11.39 6.58
C GLU A 289 -0.45 10.48 7.80
N VAL A 290 0.16 9.30 7.71
CA VAL A 290 0.47 8.46 8.89
C VAL A 290 1.39 9.20 9.87
N ILE A 291 2.42 9.90 9.37
CA ILE A 291 3.29 10.74 10.22
C ILE A 291 2.47 11.78 10.97
N LYS A 292 1.60 12.52 10.28
CA LYS A 292 0.74 13.55 10.91
C LYS A 292 -0.24 12.97 11.93
N ILE A 293 -0.86 11.84 11.61
CA ILE A 293 -1.77 11.12 12.52
C ILE A 293 -1.03 10.72 13.79
N MET A 294 0.20 10.21 13.64
CA MET A 294 1.03 9.77 14.75
C MET A 294 1.50 10.94 15.63
N ALA A 295 2.01 12.00 15.01
CA ALA A 295 2.39 13.24 15.68
C ALA A 295 1.22 13.80 16.50
N THR A 296 0.02 13.85 15.91
CA THR A 296 -1.20 14.29 16.59
C THR A 296 -1.59 13.37 17.75
N LYS A 297 -1.60 12.04 17.55
CA LYS A 297 -2.00 11.07 18.60
C LYS A 297 -1.08 11.09 19.81
N LYS A 298 0.21 11.40 19.62
CA LYS A 298 1.22 11.42 20.70
C LYS A 298 1.53 12.81 21.21
N SER A 299 0.91 13.85 20.65
CA SER A 299 1.24 15.24 20.96
C SER A 299 2.73 15.53 20.77
N ILE A 300 3.31 15.02 19.68
CA ILE A 300 4.71 15.22 19.29
C ILE A 300 4.73 16.19 18.12
N ASP A 301 5.74 17.06 18.08
CA ASP A 301 6.01 17.92 16.95
C ASP A 301 6.34 17.10 15.68
N GLU A 302 5.72 17.43 14.55
CA GLU A 302 5.87 16.65 13.31
C GLU A 302 7.34 16.65 12.82
N ASP A 303 8.00 17.82 12.86
CA ASP A 303 9.38 17.95 12.39
C ASP A 303 10.34 17.18 13.30
N LYS A 304 10.09 17.20 14.62
CA LYS A 304 10.82 16.36 15.58
C LYS A 304 10.70 14.87 15.24
N LEU A 305 9.48 14.37 14.98
CA LEU A 305 9.28 12.97 14.62
C LEU A 305 10.00 12.61 13.30
N ARG A 306 9.92 13.48 12.29
CA ARG A 306 10.62 13.28 11.01
C ARG A 306 12.14 13.23 11.18
N ASN A 307 12.71 14.10 12.01
CA ASN A 307 14.15 14.09 12.30
C ASN A 307 14.57 12.81 13.03
N GLU A 308 13.83 12.40 14.06
CA GLU A 308 14.12 11.15 14.77
C GLU A 308 14.04 9.92 13.86
N LEU A 309 13.08 9.88 12.91
CA LEU A 309 12.97 8.80 11.93
C LEU A 309 14.15 8.78 10.94
N LYS A 310 14.65 9.96 10.57
CA LYS A 310 15.80 10.07 9.67
C LYS A 310 17.09 9.59 10.34
N GLU A 311 17.29 9.96 11.60
CA GLU A 311 18.47 9.58 12.39
C GLU A 311 18.40 8.15 12.92
N MET A 312 17.21 7.53 12.96
CA MET A 312 17.00 6.21 13.54
C MET A 312 17.93 5.15 12.97
N SER A 313 18.09 5.06 11.64
CA SER A 313 18.93 4.02 11.03
C SER A 313 20.38 4.12 11.50
N GLU A 314 20.94 5.32 11.50
CA GLU A 314 22.33 5.58 11.93
C GLU A 314 22.49 5.26 13.42
N ASN A 315 21.55 5.74 14.26
CA ASN A 315 21.54 5.46 15.70
C ASN A 315 21.49 3.95 16.00
N LEU A 316 20.70 3.17 15.27
CA LEU A 316 20.57 1.72 15.50
C LEU A 316 21.86 0.96 15.15
N ASP A 317 22.55 1.38 14.09
CA ASP A 317 23.82 0.75 13.68
C ASP A 317 24.98 1.14 14.61
N GLU A 318 24.99 2.37 15.16
CA GLU A 318 25.97 2.78 16.18
C GLU A 318 25.81 1.99 17.50
N LEU A 319 24.58 1.67 17.92
CA LEU A 319 24.35 0.93 19.18
C LEU A 319 25.01 -0.45 19.21
N ILE A 320 25.15 -1.07 18.05
CA ILE A 320 25.70 -2.41 17.90
C ILE A 320 27.16 -2.39 17.45
N GLU A 321 27.77 -1.21 17.41
CA GLU A 321 29.17 -1.08 17.05
C GLU A 321 30.07 -1.80 18.05
N GLY A 322 31.04 -2.58 17.54
CA GLY A 322 31.97 -3.36 18.37
C GLY A 322 31.50 -4.77 18.73
N GLU A 323 30.30 -5.18 18.30
CA GLU A 323 29.88 -6.58 18.42
C GLU A 323 30.57 -7.46 17.35
N PRO A 324 30.96 -8.71 17.69
CA PRO A 324 31.75 -9.57 16.79
C PRO A 324 30.97 -10.01 15.54
N TRP A 325 29.66 -10.16 15.66
CA TRP A 325 28.74 -10.40 14.55
C TRP A 325 27.32 -9.98 14.92
N GLY A 326 26.48 -9.76 13.90
CA GLY A 326 25.04 -9.65 14.10
C GLY A 326 24.30 -9.12 12.89
N LEU A 327 23.25 -8.34 13.12
CA LEU A 327 22.37 -7.82 12.07
C LEU A 327 22.60 -6.34 11.88
N SER A 328 22.54 -5.84 10.64
CA SER A 328 22.28 -4.41 10.43
C SER A 328 20.83 -4.15 10.85
N TRP A 329 20.66 -3.48 12.00
CA TRP A 329 19.32 -3.17 12.49
C TRP A 329 18.72 -1.97 11.77
N GLY A 330 19.55 -1.08 11.21
CA GLY A 330 19.11 -0.06 10.25
C GLY A 330 18.37 -0.67 9.05
N ASP A 331 18.90 -1.76 8.48
CA ASP A 331 18.26 -2.51 7.37
C ASP A 331 16.98 -3.26 7.78
N VAL A 332 16.74 -3.46 9.08
CA VAL A 332 15.57 -4.17 9.61
C VAL A 332 14.46 -3.19 9.97
N PHE A 333 14.78 -2.10 10.68
CA PHE A 333 13.83 -1.06 11.09
C PHE A 333 13.73 0.03 10.01
N ILE A 334 13.20 -0.35 8.85
CA ILE A 334 13.09 0.55 7.70
C ILE A 334 11.70 1.19 7.64
N VAL A 335 11.65 2.44 7.15
CA VAL A 335 10.42 3.09 6.72
C VAL A 335 10.25 2.80 5.22
N PRO A 336 9.08 2.31 4.76
CA PRO A 336 8.85 2.05 3.35
C PRO A 336 8.55 3.37 2.61
N TRP A 337 9.60 4.18 2.39
CA TRP A 337 9.54 5.46 1.67
C TRP A 337 9.04 5.34 0.23
#